data_AF-T1C2S8-F1
#
_entry.id   AF-T1C2S8-F1
#
_cell.length_a   1.000
_cell.length_b   1.000
_cell.length_c   1.000
_cell.angle_alpha   90.00
_cell.angle_beta   90.00
_cell.angle_gamma   90.00
#
_symmetry.space_group_name_H-M   'P 1'
#
loop_
_entity.id
_entity.type
_entity.pdbx_description
1 polymer ?
#
loop_
_entity_poly.entity_id
_entity_poly.type
_entity_poly.pdbx_seq_one_letter_code
_entity_poly.pdbx_strand_id
1 'polypeptide(L)'
;MAQILTNSRLCAEGHRPICQDTGIVNVFLKVGLKVRLNLTGSLEDAVNEGVRQAYLNPDNPLRASIVSDPAGKRQNTRDNTPAVIQVSLVPGEKVEVILAAKGGGSENKAKLVMLNPSDSLVDWVLTTVPTLGAGWCPPGLLGIGIGGTAEKAMLLAKESLMDPIDMSLLKARGPSNTMEALRIELYDKVNALGIGAQGLGGMTTVLDVKILDYPTHAASLPVALIPNCAATRHIHFTLDGSGPVSLTPPRLEDWPAVTWRAAPTARRVNLDTLRKEDLADWKPGDTLLLSGKLLTGRDAAHLRIQQLLARGEPLPEGLDFTHRFIYYVGPVDPVRGEVVGPAGPTTATRMDKFTEFMLERTGLMGMIGKAERGPQGIE
;
A
#
# COMPACT_ATOMS: atom_id res chain seq x y z
N MET A 1 9.73 2.61 -13.16
CA MET A 1 10.35 3.39 -12.06
C MET A 1 10.17 4.90 -12.18
N ALA A 2 10.35 5.52 -13.36
CA ALA A 2 10.30 6.98 -13.52
C ALA A 2 9.03 7.68 -12.97
N GLN A 3 7.85 7.10 -13.15
CA GLN A 3 6.60 7.65 -12.59
C GLN A 3 6.61 7.71 -11.06
N ILE A 4 7.12 6.67 -10.40
CA ILE A 4 7.19 6.58 -8.93
C ILE A 4 8.13 7.66 -8.39
N LEU A 5 9.30 7.82 -9.00
CA LEU A 5 10.27 8.85 -8.61
C LEU A 5 9.74 10.26 -8.87
N THR A 6 9.07 10.48 -10.01
CA THR A 6 8.42 11.76 -10.33
C THR A 6 7.34 12.08 -9.28
N ASN A 7 6.48 11.11 -8.93
CA ASN A 7 5.46 11.27 -7.90
C ASN A 7 6.06 11.57 -6.52
N SER A 8 7.14 10.86 -6.14
CA SER A 8 7.86 11.10 -4.88
C SER A 8 8.38 12.55 -4.79
N ARG A 9 9.02 13.05 -5.86
CA ARG A 9 9.50 14.44 -5.90
C ARG A 9 8.35 15.44 -5.84
N LEU A 10 7.31 15.21 -6.62
CA LEU A 10 6.12 16.05 -6.66
C LEU A 10 5.38 16.10 -5.31
N CYS A 11 5.44 15.03 -4.52
CA CYS A 11 4.93 14.99 -3.14
C CYS A 11 5.71 15.94 -2.23
N ALA A 12 7.05 15.97 -2.33
CA ALA A 12 7.89 16.87 -1.57
C ALA A 12 7.68 18.35 -1.96
N GLU A 13 7.60 18.66 -3.26
CA GLU A 13 7.35 20.02 -3.76
C GLU A 13 5.92 20.50 -3.41
N GLY A 14 4.93 19.63 -3.61
CA GLY A 14 3.52 19.94 -3.41
C GLY A 14 3.05 19.87 -1.96
N HIS A 15 3.88 19.42 -1.02
CA HIS A 15 3.50 19.18 0.38
C HIS A 15 2.20 18.36 0.53
N ARG A 16 2.12 17.26 -0.22
CA ARG A 16 0.94 16.39 -0.30
C ARG A 16 1.34 14.94 -0.07
N PRO A 17 0.44 14.05 0.37
CA PRO A 17 0.81 12.67 0.59
C PRO A 17 1.22 11.96 -0.72
N ILE A 18 2.24 11.12 -0.64
CA ILE A 18 2.79 10.36 -1.78
C ILE A 18 1.77 9.39 -2.41
N CYS A 19 0.73 9.01 -1.68
CA CYS A 19 -0.31 8.08 -2.12
C CYS A 19 -1.66 8.49 -1.51
N GLN A 20 -2.73 8.30 -2.29
CA GLN A 20 -4.10 8.57 -1.88
C GLN A 20 -4.54 7.73 -0.66
N ASP A 21 -3.96 6.52 -0.53
CA ASP A 21 -4.12 5.70 0.65
C ASP A 21 -3.05 6.06 1.68
N THR A 22 -3.33 7.07 2.51
CA THR A 22 -2.43 7.53 3.57
C THR A 22 -2.21 6.46 4.65
N GLY A 23 -3.00 5.39 4.66
CA GLY A 23 -2.71 4.14 5.35
C GLY A 23 -3.16 4.09 6.81
N ILE A 24 -3.08 2.90 7.39
CA ILE A 24 -3.23 2.65 8.83
C ILE A 24 -1.91 2.96 9.54
N VAL A 25 -1.97 3.64 10.67
CA VAL A 25 -0.78 3.95 11.47
C VAL A 25 -0.40 2.73 12.31
N ASN A 26 0.85 2.29 12.17
CA ASN A 26 1.49 1.31 13.04
C ASN A 26 2.57 2.01 13.85
N VAL A 27 2.66 1.72 15.15
CA VAL A 27 3.61 2.38 16.06
C VAL A 27 4.33 1.34 16.89
N PHE A 28 5.64 1.24 16.72
CA PHE A 28 6.51 0.45 17.58
C PHE A 28 7.18 1.37 18.59
N LEU A 29 6.88 1.15 19.86
CA LEU A 29 7.44 1.88 20.99
C LEU A 29 8.36 0.96 21.79
N LYS A 30 9.62 1.37 21.96
CA LYS A 30 10.45 0.80 23.01
C LYS A 30 10.57 1.81 24.13
N VAL A 31 9.99 1.49 25.28
CA VAL A 31 9.93 2.38 26.44
C VAL A 31 10.96 1.92 27.47
N GLY A 32 11.92 2.79 27.77
CA GLY A 32 12.91 2.57 28.81
C GLY A 32 12.25 2.37 30.19
N LEU A 33 12.68 1.36 30.95
CA LEU A 33 12.17 1.05 32.29
C LEU A 33 12.36 2.20 33.30
N LYS A 34 13.23 3.18 33.01
CA LYS A 34 13.45 4.38 33.84
C LYS A 34 12.65 5.60 33.36
N VAL A 35 11.91 5.49 32.26
CA VAL A 35 11.07 6.59 31.73
C VAL A 35 9.90 6.84 32.68
N ARG A 36 9.62 8.12 32.96
CA ARG A 36 8.41 8.55 33.65
C ARG A 36 7.53 9.34 32.69
N LEU A 37 6.36 8.79 32.38
CA LEU A 37 5.38 9.42 31.51
C LEU A 37 4.39 10.23 32.35
N ASN A 38 4.33 11.54 32.15
CA ASN A 38 3.33 12.41 32.78
C ASN A 38 2.10 12.52 31.87
N LEU A 39 1.28 11.47 31.84
CA LEU A 39 0.07 11.38 31.00
C LEU A 39 -1.19 11.38 31.87
N THR A 40 -2.24 12.05 31.40
CA THR A 40 -3.57 11.99 32.03
C THR A 40 -4.35 10.73 31.62
N GLY A 41 -4.06 10.17 30.43
CA GLY A 41 -4.60 8.92 29.91
C GLY A 41 -3.53 7.84 29.71
N SER A 42 -3.85 6.83 28.92
CA SER A 42 -2.90 5.78 28.55
C SER A 42 -1.86 6.29 27.55
N LEU A 43 -0.76 5.55 27.40
CA LEU A 43 0.21 5.77 26.32
C LEU A 43 -0.46 5.63 24.94
N GLU A 44 -1.43 4.74 24.80
CA GLU A 44 -2.20 4.58 23.57
C GLU A 44 -3.07 5.80 23.26
N ASP A 45 -3.67 6.44 24.27
CA ASP A 45 -4.45 7.68 24.09
C ASP A 45 -3.56 8.81 23.57
N ALA A 46 -2.34 8.94 24.11
CA ALA A 46 -1.38 9.95 23.67
C ALA A 46 -0.94 9.72 22.21
N VAL A 47 -0.68 8.46 21.82
CA VAL A 47 -0.35 8.11 20.44
C VAL A 47 -1.53 8.39 19.50
N ASN A 48 -2.73 7.97 19.87
CA ASN A 48 -3.93 8.16 19.06
C ASN A 48 -4.28 9.64 18.91
N GLU A 49 -4.03 10.47 19.92
CA GLU A 49 -4.18 11.92 19.80
C GLU A 49 -3.20 12.52 18.79
N GLY A 50 -1.93 12.10 18.80
CA GLY A 50 -0.97 12.50 17.77
C GLY A 50 -1.40 12.10 16.35
N VAL A 51 -1.94 10.89 16.19
CA VAL A 51 -2.49 10.43 14.90
C VAL A 51 -3.70 11.26 14.47
N ARG A 52 -4.66 11.51 15.38
CA ARG A 52 -5.83 12.34 15.12
C ARG A 52 -5.43 13.74 14.67
N GLN A 53 -4.51 14.38 15.39
CA GLN A 53 -4.03 15.72 15.03
C GLN A 53 -3.35 15.72 13.66
N ALA A 54 -2.55 14.71 13.34
CA ALA A 54 -1.91 14.61 12.03
C ALA A 54 -2.92 14.44 10.87
N TYR A 55 -3.95 13.61 11.06
CA TYR A 55 -4.96 13.35 10.01
C TYR A 55 -6.02 14.44 9.87
N LEU A 56 -6.26 15.22 10.93
CA LEU A 56 -7.18 16.37 10.90
C LEU A 56 -6.47 17.69 10.61
N ASN A 57 -5.16 17.69 10.34
CA ASN A 57 -4.41 18.89 10.05
C ASN A 57 -4.88 19.52 8.71
N PRO A 58 -5.48 20.73 8.72
CA PRO A 58 -5.99 21.36 7.51
C PRO A 58 -4.87 21.75 6.51
N ASP A 59 -3.64 21.94 6.98
CA ASP A 59 -2.49 22.32 6.16
C ASP A 59 -1.82 21.12 5.47
N ASN A 60 -2.18 19.90 5.86
CA ASN A 60 -1.67 18.65 5.30
C ASN A 60 -2.76 17.57 5.29
N PRO A 61 -3.76 17.68 4.39
CA PRO A 61 -4.89 16.77 4.38
C PRO A 61 -4.44 15.34 4.09
N LEU A 62 -4.84 14.44 4.99
CA LEU A 62 -4.68 13.01 4.85
C LEU A 62 -6.06 12.34 4.75
N ARG A 63 -6.10 11.09 4.26
CA ARG A 63 -7.37 10.37 4.11
C ARG A 63 -7.63 9.43 5.28
N ALA A 64 -8.66 9.73 6.09
CA ALA A 64 -9.15 8.80 7.10
C ALA A 64 -9.73 7.52 6.44
N SER A 65 -9.09 6.39 6.72
CA SER A 65 -9.35 5.10 6.07
C SER A 65 -9.75 4.01 7.07
N ILE A 66 -9.76 4.30 8.37
CA ILE A 66 -10.17 3.37 9.43
C ILE A 66 -11.69 3.35 9.58
N VAL A 67 -12.22 2.16 9.85
CA VAL A 67 -13.64 1.92 10.10
C VAL A 67 -13.84 1.27 11.46
N SER A 68 -14.83 1.74 12.22
CA SER A 68 -15.32 1.08 13.43
C SER A 68 -16.27 -0.06 13.06
N ASP A 69 -16.44 -1.03 13.97
CA ASP A 69 -17.31 -2.19 13.76
C ASP A 69 -16.98 -2.96 12.46
N PRO A 70 -15.77 -3.56 12.36
CA PRO A 70 -15.28 -4.15 11.12
C PRO A 70 -16.11 -5.34 10.63
N ALA A 71 -16.80 -6.04 11.54
CA ALA A 71 -17.70 -7.15 11.26
C ALA A 71 -19.16 -6.71 11.01
N GLY A 72 -19.51 -5.45 11.29
CA GLY A 72 -20.86 -4.92 11.15
C GLY A 72 -20.93 -3.73 10.20
N LYS A 73 -21.28 -2.54 10.73
CA LYS A 73 -21.63 -1.36 9.93
C LYS A 73 -20.45 -0.68 9.24
N ARG A 74 -19.21 -0.92 9.68
CA ARG A 74 -17.99 -0.40 9.06
C ARG A 74 -18.00 1.14 8.88
N GLN A 75 -18.39 1.87 9.91
CA GLN A 75 -18.48 3.33 9.86
C GLN A 75 -17.09 3.96 9.91
N ASN A 76 -16.79 4.92 9.02
CA ASN A 76 -15.49 5.60 9.01
C ASN A 76 -15.29 6.40 10.31
N THR A 77 -14.10 6.30 10.93
CA THR A 77 -13.77 7.00 12.19
C THR A 77 -13.45 8.48 12.01
N ARG A 78 -13.23 8.92 10.76
CA ARG A 78 -13.00 10.30 10.30
C ARG A 78 -11.69 10.94 10.76
N ASP A 79 -10.98 10.33 11.70
CA ASP A 79 -9.68 10.78 12.19
C ASP A 79 -8.56 9.74 12.02
N ASN A 80 -8.87 8.62 11.35
CA ASN A 80 -7.96 7.50 11.10
C ASN A 80 -7.45 6.78 12.37
N THR A 81 -8.08 7.01 13.51
CA THR A 81 -7.84 6.25 14.74
C THR A 81 -8.76 5.02 14.83
N PRO A 82 -8.43 3.99 15.63
CA PRO A 82 -7.17 3.82 16.38
C PRO A 82 -5.98 3.39 15.50
N ALA A 83 -4.78 3.75 15.94
CA ALA A 83 -3.53 3.18 15.46
C ALA A 83 -3.33 1.76 15.99
N VAL A 84 -2.50 0.97 15.31
CA VAL A 84 -2.01 -0.32 15.81
C VAL A 84 -0.71 -0.07 16.55
N ILE A 85 -0.67 -0.32 17.85
CA ILE A 85 0.43 0.08 18.74
C ILE A 85 1.06 -1.16 19.37
N GLN A 86 2.38 -1.24 19.31
CA GLN A 86 3.19 -2.30 19.88
C GLN A 86 4.19 -1.68 20.85
N VAL A 87 4.08 -2.04 22.13
CA VAL A 87 4.94 -1.51 23.19
C VAL A 87 5.85 -2.62 23.71
N SER A 88 7.14 -2.33 23.76
CA SER A 88 8.15 -3.16 24.41
C SER A 88 8.81 -2.38 25.53
N LEU A 89 8.86 -2.96 26.74
CA LEU A 89 9.63 -2.38 27.84
C LEU A 89 11.09 -2.82 27.72
N VAL A 90 12.02 -1.87 27.75
CA VAL A 90 13.46 -2.12 27.54
C VAL A 90 14.29 -1.44 28.63
N PRO A 91 15.51 -1.90 28.94
CA PRO A 91 16.41 -1.15 29.80
C PRO A 91 16.70 0.26 29.24
N GLY A 92 16.84 1.25 30.12
CA GLY A 92 17.22 2.62 29.74
C GLY A 92 16.20 3.67 30.17
N GLU A 93 16.44 4.90 29.72
CA GLU A 93 15.70 6.12 30.11
C GLU A 93 15.07 6.86 28.93
N LYS A 94 15.07 6.24 27.75
CA LYS A 94 14.58 6.85 26.50
C LYS A 94 13.35 6.11 25.98
N VAL A 95 12.61 6.77 25.11
CA VAL A 95 11.55 6.14 24.30
C VAL A 95 11.99 6.14 22.84
N GLU A 96 12.23 4.97 22.27
CA GLU A 96 12.41 4.83 20.82
C GLU A 96 11.04 4.68 20.16
N VAL A 97 10.82 5.44 19.10
CA VAL A 97 9.56 5.46 18.35
C VAL A 97 9.85 5.15 16.90
N ILE A 98 9.18 4.13 16.38
CA ILE A 98 9.07 3.88 14.94
C ILE A 98 7.60 4.03 14.56
N LEU A 99 7.33 5.00 13.70
CA LEU A 99 6.00 5.28 13.17
C LEU A 99 5.94 4.87 11.71
N ALA A 100 4.93 4.10 11.31
CA ALA A 100 4.73 3.72 9.91
C ALA A 100 3.28 3.91 9.46
N ALA A 101 3.12 4.49 8.27
CA ALA A 101 1.82 4.69 7.64
C ALA A 101 1.63 3.65 6.53
N LYS A 102 0.91 2.56 6.83
CA LYS A 102 0.87 1.35 5.99
C LYS A 102 -0.36 1.31 5.10
N GLY A 103 -0.18 1.25 3.78
CA GLY A 103 -1.30 1.21 2.84
C GLY A 103 -2.02 -0.14 2.88
N GLY A 104 -3.36 -0.10 2.91
CA GLY A 104 -4.21 -1.30 3.04
C GLY A 104 -4.04 -2.28 1.89
N GLY A 105 -3.70 -1.80 0.69
CA GLY A 105 -3.44 -2.67 -0.47
C GLY A 105 -2.23 -3.60 -0.29
N SER A 106 -1.21 -3.16 0.45
CA SER A 106 -0.06 -3.99 0.82
C SER A 106 -0.31 -4.81 2.09
N GLU A 107 -1.06 -4.25 3.04
CA GLU A 107 -1.45 -4.92 4.28
C GLU A 107 -2.25 -6.20 4.01
N ASN A 108 -3.25 -6.11 3.14
CA ASN A 108 -4.16 -7.22 2.80
C ASN A 108 -3.47 -8.37 2.05
N LYS A 109 -2.19 -8.21 1.70
CA LYS A 109 -1.37 -9.24 1.04
C LYS A 109 -0.46 -9.98 2.02
N ALA A 110 -0.61 -9.73 3.32
CA ALA A 110 0.05 -10.51 4.35
C ALA A 110 -0.32 -12.00 4.27
N LYS A 111 0.66 -12.87 4.49
CA LYS A 111 0.54 -14.32 4.47
C LYS A 111 1.23 -14.90 5.70
N LEU A 112 0.63 -15.95 6.25
CA LEU A 112 1.20 -16.74 7.34
C LEU A 112 1.12 -18.21 6.93
N VAL A 113 2.18 -18.96 7.22
CA VAL A 113 2.22 -20.41 7.08
C VAL A 113 2.92 -21.01 8.31
N MET A 114 2.50 -22.21 8.69
CA MET A 114 3.21 -23.06 9.64
C MET A 114 3.92 -24.14 8.84
N LEU A 115 5.18 -23.90 8.50
CA LEU A 115 5.99 -24.88 7.80
C LEU A 115 6.41 -26.00 8.76
N ASN A 116 6.63 -27.19 8.21
CA ASN A 116 7.44 -28.19 8.90
C ASN A 116 8.90 -27.71 8.91
N PRO A 117 9.70 -28.06 9.93
CA PRO A 117 11.13 -27.70 9.95
C PRO A 117 11.93 -28.19 8.74
N SER A 118 11.44 -29.21 8.03
CA SER A 118 12.05 -29.75 6.81
C SER A 118 11.61 -29.05 5.53
N ASP A 119 10.57 -28.20 5.57
CA ASP A 119 10.03 -27.56 4.37
C ASP A 119 10.90 -26.36 3.96
N SER A 120 10.92 -26.08 2.65
CA SER A 120 11.68 -24.98 2.08
C SER A 120 10.90 -23.66 2.19
N LEU A 121 11.37 -22.75 3.04
CA LEU A 121 10.87 -21.37 3.10
C LEU A 121 10.98 -20.69 1.74
N VAL A 122 12.10 -20.90 1.03
CA VAL A 122 12.35 -20.29 -0.28
C VAL A 122 11.28 -20.71 -1.29
N ASP A 123 10.97 -22.00 -1.37
CA ASP A 123 9.96 -22.50 -2.31
C ASP A 123 8.56 -21.99 -1.94
N TRP A 124 8.26 -21.89 -0.64
CA TRP A 124 7.02 -21.26 -0.18
C TRP A 124 6.94 -19.79 -0.59
N VAL A 125 8.02 -19.01 -0.47
CA VAL A 125 8.04 -17.61 -0.92
C VAL A 125 7.84 -17.52 -2.44
N LEU A 126 8.53 -18.35 -3.22
CA LEU A 126 8.46 -18.30 -4.69
C LEU A 126 7.10 -18.75 -5.24
N THR A 127 6.41 -19.64 -4.55
CA THR A 127 5.03 -20.00 -4.88
C THR A 127 4.02 -18.96 -4.39
N THR A 128 4.30 -18.30 -3.26
CA THR A 128 3.40 -17.31 -2.66
C THR A 128 3.43 -15.96 -3.38
N VAL A 129 4.60 -15.43 -3.73
CA VAL A 129 4.74 -14.08 -4.30
C VAL A 129 3.90 -13.87 -5.57
N PRO A 130 3.85 -14.80 -6.54
CA PRO A 130 2.96 -14.69 -7.70
C PRO A 130 1.48 -14.51 -7.32
N THR A 131 1.01 -15.20 -6.27
CA THR A 131 -0.39 -15.10 -5.81
C THR A 131 -0.75 -13.75 -5.19
N LEU A 132 0.25 -12.95 -4.82
CA LEU A 132 0.02 -11.59 -4.31
C LEU A 132 -0.47 -10.66 -5.43
N GLY A 133 -0.15 -10.99 -6.68
CA GLY A 133 -0.42 -10.16 -7.85
C GLY A 133 0.21 -8.77 -7.73
N ALA A 134 -0.33 -7.80 -8.46
CA ALA A 134 0.13 -6.42 -8.45
C ALA A 134 -0.62 -5.53 -7.45
N GLY A 135 -1.55 -6.09 -6.68
CA GLY A 135 -2.42 -5.35 -5.76
C GLY A 135 -1.68 -4.55 -4.68
N TRP A 136 -0.44 -4.92 -4.36
CA TRP A 136 0.43 -4.25 -3.39
C TRP A 136 1.38 -3.20 -4.00
N CYS A 137 1.24 -2.89 -5.30
CA CYS A 137 2.04 -1.90 -6.03
C CYS A 137 3.58 -2.16 -6.02
N PRO A 138 4.06 -3.30 -6.58
CA PRO A 138 5.48 -3.47 -6.84
C PRO A 138 6.02 -2.40 -7.82
N PRO A 139 7.32 -2.08 -7.80
CA PRO A 139 8.34 -2.68 -6.95
C PRO A 139 8.29 -2.15 -5.53
N GLY A 140 8.56 -3.02 -4.57
CA GLY A 140 8.55 -2.68 -3.14
C GLY A 140 9.42 -3.63 -2.33
N LEU A 141 9.14 -3.81 -1.04
CA LEU A 141 9.93 -4.69 -0.17
C LEU A 141 9.13 -5.94 0.20
N LEU A 142 9.81 -7.04 0.52
CA LEU A 142 9.19 -8.16 1.24
C LEU A 142 9.74 -8.18 2.67
N GLY A 143 8.87 -8.11 3.66
CA GLY A 143 9.21 -8.36 5.05
C GLY A 143 8.84 -9.78 5.42
N ILE A 144 9.78 -10.51 6.01
CA ILE A 144 9.62 -11.91 6.39
C ILE A 144 9.96 -12.07 7.87
N GLY A 145 9.06 -12.72 8.60
CA GLY A 145 9.25 -13.08 10.00
C GLY A 145 9.36 -14.59 10.13
N ILE A 146 10.38 -15.09 10.81
CA ILE A 146 10.66 -16.53 10.94
C ILE A 146 10.69 -16.92 12.42
N GLY A 147 9.92 -17.93 12.79
CA GLY A 147 9.93 -18.51 14.14
C GLY A 147 9.04 -17.80 15.16
N GLY A 148 9.25 -18.11 16.44
CA GLY A 148 8.31 -17.75 17.51
C GLY A 148 6.98 -18.50 17.40
N THR A 149 5.86 -17.77 17.49
CA THR A 149 4.50 -18.23 17.21
C THR A 149 3.92 -17.47 16.02
N ALA A 150 2.68 -17.77 15.61
CA ALA A 150 1.98 -17.07 14.52
C ALA A 150 2.06 -15.54 14.65
N GLU A 151 1.75 -15.03 15.84
CA GLU A 151 1.67 -13.62 16.17
C GLU A 151 3.06 -12.98 16.13
N LYS A 152 4.07 -13.67 16.67
CA LYS A 152 5.44 -13.18 16.68
C LYS A 152 6.02 -13.14 15.27
N ALA A 153 5.79 -14.15 14.44
CA ALA A 153 6.22 -14.15 13.04
C ALA A 153 5.61 -12.97 12.27
N MET A 154 4.30 -12.73 12.42
CA MET A 154 3.63 -11.59 11.77
C MET A 154 4.17 -10.23 12.26
N LEU A 155 4.44 -10.11 13.55
CA LEU A 155 5.07 -8.93 14.13
C LEU A 155 6.47 -8.69 13.55
N LEU A 156 7.32 -9.72 13.52
CA LEU A 156 8.67 -9.63 12.95
C LEU A 156 8.66 -9.28 11.47
N ALA A 157 7.77 -9.89 10.69
CA ALA A 157 7.60 -9.57 9.28
C ALA A 157 7.27 -8.09 9.10
N LYS A 158 6.42 -7.52 9.98
CA LYS A 158 6.09 -6.10 9.96
C LYS A 158 7.26 -5.22 10.37
N GLU A 159 7.92 -5.53 11.48
CA GLU A 159 9.04 -4.77 12.03
C GLU A 159 10.22 -4.73 11.06
N SER A 160 10.49 -5.85 10.37
CA SER A 160 11.60 -5.95 9.39
C SER A 160 11.49 -4.92 8.25
N LEU A 161 10.28 -4.47 7.91
CA LEU A 161 10.04 -3.49 6.85
C LEU A 161 10.45 -2.06 7.21
N MET A 162 10.83 -1.82 8.47
CA MET A 162 11.23 -0.50 8.96
C MET A 162 12.72 -0.22 8.70
N ASP A 163 13.48 -1.19 8.21
CA ASP A 163 14.89 -1.00 7.87
C ASP A 163 15.08 -0.31 6.51
N PRO A 164 16.12 0.54 6.36
CA PRO A 164 16.42 1.20 5.09
C PRO A 164 16.74 0.17 4.00
N ILE A 165 16.41 0.47 2.74
CA ILE A 165 16.80 -0.38 1.60
C ILE A 165 18.33 -0.43 1.51
N ASP A 166 18.91 -1.62 1.61
CA ASP A 166 20.36 -1.84 1.69
C ASP A 166 20.85 -3.05 0.88
N MET A 167 19.97 -3.73 0.13
CA MET A 167 20.31 -4.93 -0.65
C MET A 167 21.54 -4.75 -1.55
N SER A 168 21.70 -3.60 -2.22
CA SER A 168 22.88 -3.35 -3.06
C SER A 168 24.18 -3.33 -2.26
N LEU A 169 24.16 -2.71 -1.08
CA LEU A 169 25.29 -2.68 -0.15
C LEU A 169 25.57 -4.07 0.40
N LEU A 170 24.53 -4.82 0.77
CA LEU A 170 24.62 -6.20 1.24
C LEU A 170 25.27 -7.12 0.19
N LYS A 171 24.82 -7.06 -1.07
CA LYS A 171 25.42 -7.85 -2.17
C LYS A 171 26.88 -7.48 -2.42
N ALA A 172 27.25 -6.21 -2.29
CA ALA A 172 28.62 -5.76 -2.48
C ALA A 172 29.58 -6.26 -1.39
N ARG A 173 29.13 -6.27 -0.12
CA ARG A 173 29.95 -6.77 1.01
C ARG A 173 29.90 -8.29 1.20
N GLY A 174 28.86 -8.94 0.68
CA GLY A 174 28.58 -10.36 0.92
C GLY A 174 27.86 -10.63 2.25
N PRO A 175 27.15 -11.76 2.38
CA PRO A 175 26.44 -12.11 3.61
C PRO A 175 27.42 -12.53 4.71
N SER A 176 27.15 -12.08 5.93
CA SER A 176 27.91 -12.42 7.15
C SER A 176 27.28 -13.56 7.95
N ASN A 177 26.00 -13.89 7.68
CA ASN A 177 25.24 -14.91 8.39
C ASN A 177 24.16 -15.53 7.49
N THR A 178 23.50 -16.58 8.00
CA THR A 178 22.45 -17.32 7.28
C THR A 178 21.28 -16.44 6.85
N MET A 179 20.86 -15.48 7.68
CA MET A 179 19.73 -14.60 7.35
C MET A 179 20.08 -13.67 6.20
N GLU A 180 21.29 -13.11 6.18
CA GLU A 180 21.76 -12.28 5.07
C GLU A 180 21.91 -13.07 3.77
N ALA A 181 22.39 -14.31 3.84
CA ALA A 181 22.45 -15.20 2.68
C ALA A 181 21.04 -15.47 2.12
N LEU A 182 20.08 -15.77 3.00
CA LEU A 182 18.68 -16.00 2.64
C LEU A 182 18.02 -14.74 2.04
N ARG A 183 18.31 -13.55 2.57
CA ARG A 183 17.84 -12.26 2.01
C ARG A 183 18.27 -12.11 0.56
N ILE A 184 19.55 -12.35 0.25
CA ILE A 184 20.10 -12.26 -1.11
C ILE A 184 19.46 -13.29 -2.03
N GLU A 185 19.37 -14.55 -1.57
CA GLU A 185 18.77 -15.65 -2.35
C GLU A 185 17.31 -15.33 -2.73
N LEU A 186 16.49 -14.93 -1.76
CA LEU A 186 15.10 -14.57 -1.99
C LEU A 186 14.96 -13.37 -2.92
N TYR A 187 15.79 -12.33 -2.73
CA TYR A 187 15.79 -11.15 -3.59
C TYR A 187 16.06 -11.52 -5.05
N ASP A 188 17.08 -12.33 -5.31
CA ASP A 188 17.47 -12.72 -6.66
C ASP A 188 16.41 -13.64 -7.29
N LYS A 189 15.94 -14.67 -6.56
CA LYS A 189 14.94 -15.60 -7.07
C LYS A 189 13.57 -14.95 -7.30
N VAL A 190 13.12 -14.05 -6.42
CA VAL A 190 11.84 -13.33 -6.60
C VAL A 190 11.88 -12.39 -7.81
N ASN A 191 12.99 -11.68 -8.02
CA ASN A 191 13.13 -10.83 -9.20
C ASN A 191 13.25 -11.65 -10.50
N ALA A 192 13.84 -12.83 -10.43
CA ALA A 192 13.91 -13.77 -11.56
C ALA A 192 12.54 -14.34 -12.00
N LEU A 193 11.49 -14.23 -11.18
CA LEU A 193 10.12 -14.60 -11.58
C LEU A 193 9.56 -13.73 -12.70
N GLY A 194 10.17 -12.57 -12.99
CA GLY A 194 9.78 -11.73 -14.12
C GLY A 194 8.46 -10.96 -13.94
N ILE A 195 7.86 -10.96 -12.74
CA ILE A 195 6.60 -10.26 -12.43
C ILE A 195 6.75 -8.75 -12.71
N GLY A 196 7.86 -8.16 -12.27
CA GLY A 196 8.23 -6.79 -12.57
C GLY A 196 7.37 -5.71 -11.89
N ALA A 197 7.62 -4.47 -12.29
CA ALA A 197 6.95 -3.31 -11.71
C ALA A 197 5.46 -3.31 -12.06
N GLN A 198 4.62 -3.14 -11.04
CA GLN A 198 3.15 -3.19 -11.15
C GLN A 198 2.59 -4.50 -11.75
N GLY A 199 3.37 -5.58 -11.81
CA GLY A 199 2.97 -6.84 -12.45
C GLY A 199 2.89 -6.76 -13.98
N LEU A 200 3.52 -5.76 -14.60
CA LEU A 200 3.53 -5.56 -16.05
C LEU A 200 4.70 -6.28 -16.75
N GLY A 201 5.36 -7.21 -16.06
CA GLY A 201 6.59 -7.84 -16.51
C GLY A 201 7.84 -7.02 -16.22
N GLY A 202 8.99 -7.68 -16.15
CA GLY A 202 10.31 -7.06 -16.06
C GLY A 202 11.18 -7.57 -14.92
N MET A 203 12.33 -6.91 -14.73
CA MET A 203 13.41 -7.43 -13.87
C MET A 203 13.31 -7.04 -12.39
N THR A 204 12.34 -6.20 -12.00
CA THR A 204 12.29 -5.63 -10.65
C THR A 204 10.88 -5.70 -10.08
N THR A 205 10.64 -6.75 -9.31
CA THR A 205 9.44 -6.97 -8.49
C THR A 205 9.67 -6.46 -7.07
N VAL A 206 10.88 -6.64 -6.54
CA VAL A 206 11.28 -6.23 -5.19
C VAL A 206 12.57 -5.42 -5.23
N LEU A 207 12.66 -4.41 -4.37
CA LEU A 207 13.85 -3.58 -4.14
C LEU A 207 14.73 -4.14 -3.02
N ASP A 208 14.12 -4.85 -2.07
CA ASP A 208 14.81 -5.49 -0.95
C ASP A 208 13.93 -6.62 -0.37
N VAL A 209 14.56 -7.53 0.35
CA VAL A 209 13.91 -8.54 1.20
C VAL A 209 14.46 -8.35 2.61
N LYS A 210 13.61 -8.11 3.60
CA LYS A 210 13.96 -7.92 5.00
C LYS A 210 13.50 -9.14 5.81
N ILE A 211 14.37 -9.63 6.69
CA ILE A 211 14.10 -10.82 7.49
C ILE A 211 14.45 -10.52 8.94
N LEU A 212 13.51 -10.82 9.84
CA LEU A 212 13.77 -10.93 11.27
C LEU A 212 13.34 -12.32 11.75
N ASP A 213 14.10 -12.90 12.67
CA ASP A 213 13.84 -14.21 13.22
C ASP A 213 13.71 -14.20 14.75
N TYR A 214 13.11 -15.27 15.28
CA TYR A 214 12.96 -15.52 16.70
C TYR A 214 13.06 -17.01 16.99
N PRO A 215 13.61 -17.43 18.15
CA PRO A 215 13.59 -18.84 18.55
C PRO A 215 12.20 -19.46 18.44
N THR A 216 12.10 -20.67 17.92
CA THR A 216 10.83 -21.38 17.71
C THR A 216 10.84 -22.75 18.35
N HIS A 217 9.65 -23.30 18.59
CA HIS A 217 9.51 -24.68 19.07
C HIS A 217 10.02 -25.66 18.00
N ALA A 218 10.74 -26.72 18.42
CA ALA A 218 11.40 -27.64 17.49
C ALA A 218 10.46 -28.33 16.48
N ALA A 219 9.18 -28.47 16.81
CA ALA A 219 8.15 -29.07 15.95
C ALA A 219 7.45 -28.07 15.01
N SER A 220 7.81 -26.78 15.00
CA SER A 220 7.07 -25.76 14.26
C SER A 220 7.99 -24.69 13.66
N LEU A 221 7.72 -24.32 12.42
CA LEU A 221 8.36 -23.19 11.76
C LEU A 221 7.31 -22.18 11.27
N PRO A 222 6.82 -21.29 12.14
CA PRO A 222 5.97 -20.17 11.72
C PRO A 222 6.74 -19.24 10.80
N VAL A 223 6.15 -18.92 9.64
CA VAL A 223 6.71 -17.97 8.69
C VAL A 223 5.63 -17.01 8.24
N ALA A 224 5.90 -15.71 8.38
CA ALA A 224 5.04 -14.66 7.87
C ALA A 224 5.73 -13.90 6.74
N LEU A 225 4.95 -13.50 5.74
CA LEU A 225 5.38 -12.63 4.64
C LEU A 225 4.43 -11.45 4.54
N ILE A 226 4.97 -10.24 4.58
CA ILE A 226 4.22 -8.99 4.44
C ILE A 226 4.93 -8.13 3.37
N PRO A 227 4.28 -7.85 2.23
CA PRO A 227 4.86 -6.95 1.24
C PRO A 227 4.73 -5.48 1.68
N ASN A 228 5.68 -4.65 1.27
CA ASN A 228 5.62 -3.20 1.38
C ASN A 228 5.57 -2.56 0.01
N CYS A 229 4.62 -1.65 -0.21
CA CYS A 229 4.45 -1.02 -1.51
C CYS A 229 5.54 0.02 -1.79
N ALA A 230 5.56 0.53 -3.02
CA ALA A 230 6.40 1.67 -3.41
C ALA A 230 6.24 2.90 -2.50
N ALA A 231 5.09 3.08 -1.85
CA ALA A 231 4.90 4.09 -0.81
C ALA A 231 5.44 3.58 0.55
N THR A 232 6.76 3.47 0.65
CA THR A 232 7.46 3.13 1.90
C THR A 232 7.50 4.34 2.82
N ARG A 233 6.72 4.31 3.90
CA ARG A 233 6.47 5.47 4.79
C ARG A 233 6.67 5.08 6.25
N HIS A 234 7.88 5.29 6.75
CA HIS A 234 8.18 5.14 8.17
C HIS A 234 9.19 6.20 8.60
N ILE A 235 9.16 6.53 9.89
CA ILE A 235 10.10 7.46 10.50
C ILE A 235 10.47 6.98 11.90
N HIS A 236 11.73 7.22 12.25
CA HIS A 236 12.36 6.72 13.46
C HIS A 236 12.88 7.91 14.23
N PHE A 237 12.56 7.98 15.52
CA PHE A 237 13.08 9.01 16.41
C PHE A 237 13.13 8.54 17.85
N THR A 238 13.84 9.28 18.69
CA THR A 238 14.00 8.96 20.12
C THR A 238 13.62 10.16 20.95
N LEU A 239 12.85 9.93 22.01
CA LEU A 239 12.54 10.91 23.04
C LEU A 239 13.44 10.63 24.25
N ASP A 240 14.14 11.65 24.72
CA ASP A 240 15.06 11.60 25.87
C ASP A 240 14.69 12.59 26.99
N GLY A 241 13.53 13.25 26.86
CA GLY A 241 13.05 14.25 27.81
C GLY A 241 13.48 15.69 27.51
N SER A 242 14.29 15.93 26.48
CA SER A 242 14.70 17.29 26.07
C SER A 242 13.60 18.10 25.36
N GLY A 243 12.57 17.43 24.83
CA GLY A 243 11.46 18.07 24.12
C GLY A 243 10.98 17.25 22.91
N PRO A 244 10.15 17.85 22.04
CA PRO A 244 9.73 17.21 20.79
C PRO A 244 10.89 17.10 19.80
N VAL A 245 10.91 16.03 19.01
CA VAL A 245 11.88 15.86 17.93
C VAL A 245 11.47 16.69 16.73
N SER A 246 12.42 17.47 16.19
CA SER A 246 12.27 18.14 14.90
C SER A 246 12.95 17.34 13.80
N LEU A 247 12.22 17.09 12.71
CA LEU A 247 12.67 16.26 11.60
C LEU A 247 12.98 17.16 10.41
N THR A 248 14.18 17.01 9.84
CA THR A 248 14.58 17.79 8.67
C THR A 248 14.02 17.14 7.40
N PRO A 249 13.22 17.86 6.59
CA PRO A 249 12.77 17.34 5.31
C PRO A 249 13.95 17.03 4.37
N PRO A 250 13.83 16.02 3.49
CA PRO A 250 14.83 15.74 2.46
C PRO A 250 15.02 16.93 1.52
N ARG A 251 16.22 17.07 0.96
CA ARG A 251 16.54 18.17 0.03
C ARG A 251 16.10 17.78 -1.38
N LEU A 252 15.52 18.71 -2.14
CA LEU A 252 14.99 18.41 -3.48
C LEU A 252 16.08 17.93 -4.45
N GLU A 253 17.33 18.35 -4.25
CA GLU A 253 18.49 17.87 -5.00
C GLU A 253 18.85 16.40 -4.78
N ASP A 254 18.33 15.76 -3.72
CA ASP A 254 18.58 14.34 -3.45
C ASP A 254 17.78 13.41 -4.40
N TRP A 255 16.76 13.94 -5.10
CA TRP A 255 16.04 13.19 -6.12
C TRP A 255 16.84 13.09 -7.42
N PRO A 256 16.89 11.92 -8.07
CA PRO A 256 17.56 11.78 -9.34
C PRO A 256 16.83 12.61 -10.42
N ALA A 257 17.59 13.11 -11.40
CA ALA A 257 17.09 13.88 -12.53
C ALA A 257 16.28 13.02 -13.52
N VAL A 258 15.14 12.51 -13.07
CA VAL A 258 14.24 11.64 -13.83
C VAL A 258 12.94 12.40 -14.09
N THR A 259 12.66 12.65 -15.37
CA THR A 259 11.37 13.20 -15.80
C THR A 259 10.60 12.12 -16.54
N TRP A 260 9.40 11.79 -16.06
CA TRP A 260 8.54 10.87 -16.78
C TRP A 260 8.08 11.48 -18.12
N ARG A 261 8.12 10.67 -19.17
CA ARG A 261 7.50 10.96 -20.47
C ARG A 261 6.69 9.75 -20.88
N ALA A 262 5.54 9.99 -21.51
CA ALA A 262 4.78 8.91 -22.12
C ALA A 262 5.62 8.22 -23.21
N ALA A 263 5.42 6.91 -23.36
CA ALA A 263 6.06 6.17 -24.43
C ALA A 263 5.64 6.75 -25.80
N PRO A 264 6.54 6.85 -26.79
CA PRO A 264 6.18 7.30 -28.15
C PRO A 264 5.08 6.45 -28.80
N THR A 265 4.98 5.19 -28.38
CA THR A 265 3.98 4.22 -28.84
C THR A 265 2.64 4.34 -28.12
N ALA A 266 2.51 5.22 -27.12
CA ALA A 266 1.27 5.35 -26.37
C ALA A 266 0.15 5.95 -27.23
N ARG A 267 -0.98 5.24 -27.32
CA ARG A 267 -2.16 5.68 -28.06
C ARG A 267 -2.89 6.76 -27.27
N ARG A 268 -3.14 7.92 -27.89
CA ARG A 268 -3.94 8.99 -27.30
C ARG A 268 -5.42 8.73 -27.55
N VAL A 269 -6.23 8.80 -26.51
CA VAL A 269 -7.66 8.49 -26.55
C VAL A 269 -8.44 9.60 -25.88
N ASN A 270 -9.34 10.23 -26.62
CA ASN A 270 -10.30 11.19 -26.06
C ASN A 270 -11.61 10.47 -25.72
N LEU A 271 -11.89 10.33 -24.43
CA LEU A 271 -13.09 9.68 -23.88
C LEU A 271 -14.38 10.40 -24.26
N ASP A 272 -14.33 11.72 -24.52
CA ASP A 272 -15.53 12.48 -24.90
C ASP A 272 -16.00 12.18 -26.33
N THR A 273 -15.13 11.63 -27.18
CA THR A 273 -15.42 11.29 -28.58
C THR A 273 -15.25 9.81 -28.90
N LEU A 274 -14.90 8.99 -27.90
CA LEU A 274 -14.63 7.56 -28.06
C LEU A 274 -15.94 6.80 -28.30
N ARG A 275 -15.98 5.96 -29.34
CA ARG A 275 -17.14 5.11 -29.64
C ARG A 275 -16.87 3.68 -29.18
N LYS A 276 -17.93 2.90 -28.98
CA LYS A 276 -17.81 1.53 -28.45
C LYS A 276 -17.09 0.60 -29.43
N GLU A 277 -17.23 0.85 -30.72
CA GLU A 277 -16.59 0.07 -31.78
C GLU A 277 -15.06 0.28 -31.78
N ASP A 278 -14.59 1.46 -31.38
CA ASP A 278 -13.16 1.79 -31.34
C ASP A 278 -12.41 0.98 -30.25
N LEU A 279 -13.13 0.38 -29.30
CA LEU A 279 -12.58 -0.49 -28.25
C LEU A 279 -12.13 -1.85 -28.79
N ALA A 280 -12.73 -2.32 -29.89
CA ALA A 280 -12.41 -3.63 -30.48
C ALA A 280 -10.97 -3.69 -31.01
N ASP A 281 -10.38 -2.55 -31.30
CA ASP A 281 -8.99 -2.44 -31.76
C ASP A 281 -7.96 -2.54 -30.64
N TRP A 282 -8.39 -2.46 -29.37
CA TRP A 282 -7.48 -2.42 -28.22
C TRP A 282 -7.01 -3.82 -27.86
N LYS A 283 -5.70 -3.96 -27.60
CA LYS A 283 -5.09 -5.24 -27.24
C LYS A 283 -4.50 -5.18 -25.83
N PRO A 284 -4.50 -6.30 -25.09
CA PRO A 284 -3.73 -6.41 -23.85
C PRO A 284 -2.26 -6.03 -24.10
N GLY A 285 -1.74 -5.11 -23.27
CA GLY A 285 -0.39 -4.56 -23.40
C GLY A 285 -0.34 -3.18 -24.08
N ASP A 286 -1.42 -2.72 -24.72
CA ASP A 286 -1.48 -1.36 -25.26
C ASP A 286 -1.35 -0.32 -24.14
N THR A 287 -0.51 0.70 -24.38
CA THR A 287 -0.40 1.85 -23.47
C THR A 287 -1.30 2.98 -23.97
N LEU A 288 -2.27 3.38 -23.14
CA LEU A 288 -3.24 4.42 -23.48
C LEU A 288 -2.99 5.71 -22.68
N LEU A 289 -3.13 6.86 -23.34
CA LEU A 289 -3.17 8.19 -22.72
C LEU A 289 -4.59 8.75 -22.87
N LEU A 290 -5.32 8.76 -21.77
CA LEU A 290 -6.73 9.14 -21.75
C LEU A 290 -6.88 10.64 -21.48
N SER A 291 -7.80 11.29 -22.19
CA SER A 291 -8.29 12.65 -21.93
C SER A 291 -9.82 12.68 -21.99
N GLY A 292 -10.48 13.63 -21.32
CA GLY A 292 -11.94 13.78 -21.34
C GLY A 292 -12.59 13.40 -20.01
N LYS A 293 -13.90 13.14 -20.02
CA LYS A 293 -14.70 12.90 -18.80
C LYS A 293 -14.77 11.42 -18.42
N LEU A 294 -14.63 11.15 -17.12
CA LEU A 294 -14.85 9.84 -16.51
C LEU A 294 -15.57 9.99 -15.18
N LEU A 295 -16.16 8.90 -14.70
CA LEU A 295 -16.81 8.82 -13.41
C LEU A 295 -15.85 8.24 -12.37
N THR A 296 -16.03 8.54 -11.09
CA THR A 296 -15.24 7.93 -10.01
C THR A 296 -16.13 7.11 -9.08
N GLY A 297 -15.70 5.91 -8.71
CA GLY A 297 -16.44 5.09 -7.76
C GLY A 297 -15.73 3.78 -7.43
N ARG A 298 -15.98 3.24 -6.24
CA ARG A 298 -15.34 2.00 -5.75
C ARG A 298 -16.34 1.11 -5.01
N ASP A 299 -15.85 0.27 -4.09
CA ASP A 299 -16.59 -0.78 -3.40
C ASP A 299 -18.02 -0.38 -2.95
N ALA A 300 -18.16 0.70 -2.17
CA ALA A 300 -19.46 1.13 -1.62
C ALA A 300 -20.39 1.75 -2.68
N ALA A 301 -19.83 2.47 -3.65
CA ALA A 301 -20.60 3.05 -4.74
C ALA A 301 -21.20 1.96 -5.64
N HIS A 302 -20.40 0.95 -5.99
CA HIS A 302 -20.86 -0.20 -6.79
C HIS A 302 -21.97 -0.97 -6.10
N LEU A 303 -21.81 -1.25 -4.79
CA LEU A 303 -22.85 -1.93 -4.01
C LEU A 303 -24.16 -1.13 -3.99
N ARG A 304 -24.09 0.19 -3.77
CA ARG A 304 -25.28 1.04 -3.76
C ARG A 304 -25.95 1.08 -5.12
N ILE A 305 -25.20 1.22 -6.21
CA ILE A 305 -25.73 1.23 -7.58
C ILE A 305 -26.44 -0.10 -7.88
N GLN A 306 -25.81 -1.24 -7.55
CA GLN A 306 -26.42 -2.55 -7.74
C GLN A 306 -27.72 -2.69 -6.96
N GLN A 307 -27.76 -2.23 -5.70
CA GLN A 307 -28.97 -2.28 -4.86
C GLN A 307 -30.10 -1.40 -5.42
N LEU A 308 -29.81 -0.19 -5.88
CA LEU A 308 -30.81 0.70 -6.49
C LEU A 308 -31.44 0.02 -7.71
N LEU A 309 -30.60 -0.41 -8.65
CA LEU A 309 -31.04 -1.00 -9.90
C LEU A 309 -31.73 -2.36 -9.71
N ALA A 310 -31.31 -3.16 -8.71
CA ALA A 310 -31.99 -4.41 -8.35
C ALA A 310 -33.40 -4.17 -7.76
N ARG A 311 -33.64 -3.03 -7.12
CA ARG A 311 -34.96 -2.61 -6.62
C ARG A 311 -35.80 -1.89 -7.69
N GLY A 312 -35.28 -1.71 -8.90
CA GLY A 312 -35.93 -0.92 -9.95
C GLY A 312 -35.95 0.59 -9.68
N GLU A 313 -35.13 1.06 -8.73
CA GLU A 313 -34.98 2.48 -8.45
C GLU A 313 -34.06 3.14 -9.50
N PRO A 314 -34.33 4.40 -9.90
CA PRO A 314 -33.46 5.11 -10.82
C PRO A 314 -32.10 5.42 -10.19
N LEU A 315 -31.11 5.68 -11.03
CA LEU A 315 -29.83 6.24 -10.59
C LEU A 315 -30.03 7.67 -10.04
N PRO A 316 -29.15 8.14 -9.14
CA PRO A 316 -29.17 9.52 -8.68
C PRO A 316 -29.19 10.52 -9.84
N GLU A 317 -29.88 11.64 -9.65
CA GLU A 317 -29.97 12.70 -10.66
C GLU A 317 -28.58 13.15 -11.13
N GLY A 318 -28.40 13.26 -12.45
CA GLY A 318 -27.14 13.64 -13.07
C GLY A 318 -26.09 12.53 -13.20
N LEU A 319 -26.33 11.33 -12.66
CA LEU A 319 -25.44 10.18 -12.84
C LEU A 319 -25.85 9.35 -14.06
N ASP A 320 -25.03 9.41 -15.11
CA ASP A 320 -25.18 8.60 -16.32
C ASP A 320 -23.87 7.88 -16.66
N PHE A 321 -23.95 6.55 -16.76
CA PHE A 321 -22.84 5.66 -17.11
C PHE A 321 -22.72 5.43 -18.62
N THR A 322 -23.73 5.83 -19.39
CA THR A 322 -23.80 5.60 -20.82
C THR A 322 -22.63 6.29 -21.52
N HIS A 323 -21.83 5.52 -22.25
CA HIS A 323 -20.62 6.01 -22.91
C HIS A 323 -19.61 6.65 -21.94
N ARG A 324 -19.49 6.12 -20.72
CA ARG A 324 -18.49 6.56 -19.72
C ARG A 324 -17.54 5.45 -19.34
N PHE A 325 -16.39 5.87 -18.82
CA PHE A 325 -15.47 5.04 -18.07
C PHE A 325 -15.63 5.35 -16.58
N ILE A 326 -15.42 4.35 -15.74
CA ILE A 326 -15.35 4.53 -14.28
C ILE A 326 -13.93 4.29 -13.78
N TYR A 327 -13.44 5.22 -12.98
CA TYR A 327 -12.14 5.17 -12.32
C TYR A 327 -12.28 4.78 -10.85
N TYR A 328 -11.62 3.69 -10.48
CA TYR A 328 -11.63 3.15 -9.13
C TYR A 328 -10.67 3.93 -8.22
N VAL A 329 -11.18 5.01 -7.64
CA VAL A 329 -10.38 5.92 -6.81
C VAL A 329 -11.16 6.34 -5.55
N GLY A 330 -10.41 6.60 -4.48
CA GLY A 330 -10.85 7.39 -3.34
C GLY A 330 -9.82 8.49 -3.14
N PRO A 331 -10.03 9.69 -3.72
CA PRO A 331 -9.02 10.74 -3.73
C PRO A 331 -8.80 11.30 -2.33
N VAL A 332 -7.66 11.96 -2.14
CA VAL A 332 -7.42 12.88 -1.03
C VAL A 332 -7.96 14.25 -1.41
N ASP A 333 -8.45 15.00 -0.44
CA ASP A 333 -8.95 16.36 -0.67
C ASP A 333 -7.84 17.25 -1.25
N PRO A 334 -8.16 18.14 -2.21
CA PRO A 334 -7.18 19.03 -2.82
C PRO A 334 -6.64 20.03 -1.80
N VAL A 335 -5.37 20.40 -1.96
CA VAL A 335 -4.72 21.45 -1.15
C VAL A 335 -4.64 22.76 -1.93
N ARG A 336 -4.80 23.88 -1.21
CA ARG A 336 -4.54 25.23 -1.73
C ARG A 336 -5.34 25.49 -3.02
N GLY A 337 -4.66 25.70 -4.15
CA GLY A 337 -5.28 25.96 -5.46
C GLY A 337 -5.33 24.73 -6.37
N GLU A 338 -5.07 23.52 -5.87
CA GLU A 338 -5.14 22.30 -6.68
C GLU A 338 -6.60 21.96 -7.05
N VAL A 339 -6.81 21.45 -8.26
CA VAL A 339 -8.14 21.02 -8.72
C VAL A 339 -8.53 19.66 -8.11
N VAL A 340 -7.54 18.78 -7.90
CA VAL A 340 -7.73 17.42 -7.37
C VAL A 340 -6.49 17.06 -6.53
N GLY A 341 -6.68 16.52 -5.33
CA GLY A 341 -5.58 15.99 -4.53
C GLY A 341 -5.09 14.62 -5.06
N PRO A 342 -4.17 13.95 -4.34
CA PRO A 342 -3.70 12.62 -4.73
C PRO A 342 -4.83 11.63 -5.01
N ALA A 343 -4.86 11.10 -6.24
CA ALA A 343 -5.99 10.33 -6.78
C ALA A 343 -5.51 9.06 -7.51
N GLY A 344 -4.64 8.27 -6.88
CA GLY A 344 -4.16 7.00 -7.46
C GLY A 344 -5.23 5.89 -7.51
N PRO A 345 -5.06 4.88 -8.39
CA PRO A 345 -6.05 3.82 -8.57
C PRO A 345 -6.12 2.85 -7.39
N THR A 346 -7.24 2.14 -7.33
CA THR A 346 -7.53 1.08 -6.37
C THR A 346 -7.56 -0.30 -7.06
N THR A 347 -7.31 -1.37 -6.29
CA THR A 347 -7.27 -2.76 -6.79
C THR A 347 -8.56 -3.15 -7.51
N ALA A 348 -8.46 -3.48 -8.80
CA ALA A 348 -9.59 -3.75 -9.68
C ALA A 348 -10.37 -5.01 -9.29
N THR A 349 -9.68 -6.07 -8.85
CA THR A 349 -10.27 -7.37 -8.49
C THR A 349 -11.42 -7.28 -7.48
N ARG A 350 -11.41 -6.27 -6.61
CA ARG A 350 -12.46 -6.09 -5.60
C ARG A 350 -13.81 -5.69 -6.20
N MET A 351 -13.80 -5.19 -7.43
CA MET A 351 -14.99 -4.82 -8.18
C MET A 351 -15.46 -5.92 -9.13
N ASP A 352 -14.75 -7.06 -9.23
CA ASP A 352 -15.04 -8.11 -10.21
C ASP A 352 -16.47 -8.65 -10.09
N LYS A 353 -16.97 -8.85 -8.87
CA LYS A 353 -18.35 -9.27 -8.60
C LYS A 353 -19.45 -8.32 -9.09
N PHE A 354 -19.11 -7.10 -9.46
CA PHE A 354 -20.06 -6.10 -9.99
C PHE A 354 -19.93 -5.89 -11.49
N THR A 355 -18.93 -6.50 -12.14
CA THR A 355 -18.50 -6.17 -13.51
C THR A 355 -19.59 -6.37 -14.55
N GLU A 356 -20.08 -7.62 -14.64
CA GLU A 356 -21.13 -8.03 -15.57
C GLU A 356 -22.35 -7.13 -15.41
N PHE A 357 -22.83 -7.01 -14.16
CA PHE A 357 -23.96 -6.15 -13.83
C PHE A 357 -23.76 -4.70 -14.29
N MET A 358 -22.60 -4.09 -14.00
CA MET A 358 -22.35 -2.70 -14.38
C MET A 358 -22.27 -2.52 -15.89
N LEU A 359 -21.58 -3.40 -16.61
CA LEU A 359 -21.45 -3.32 -18.07
C LEU A 359 -22.80 -3.51 -18.77
N GLU A 360 -23.56 -4.53 -18.37
CA GLU A 360 -24.82 -4.88 -19.02
C GLU A 360 -25.94 -3.90 -18.72
N ARG A 361 -26.03 -3.40 -17.48
CA ARG A 361 -27.21 -2.66 -17.01
C ARG A 361 -27.06 -1.15 -17.07
N THR A 362 -25.86 -0.62 -17.26
CA THR A 362 -25.61 0.83 -17.15
C THR A 362 -25.07 1.49 -18.43
N GLY A 363 -24.67 0.72 -19.45
CA GLY A 363 -24.08 1.28 -20.67
C GLY A 363 -22.63 1.77 -20.50
N LEU A 364 -21.99 1.42 -19.37
CA LEU A 364 -20.58 1.67 -19.09
C LEU A 364 -19.68 1.05 -20.16
N MET A 365 -18.70 1.81 -20.65
CA MET A 365 -17.76 1.35 -21.70
C MET A 365 -16.54 0.63 -21.13
N GLY A 366 -16.08 1.02 -19.94
CA GLY A 366 -14.86 0.47 -19.39
C GLY A 366 -14.57 0.91 -17.96
N MET A 367 -13.58 0.26 -17.37
CA MET A 367 -13.20 0.40 -15.97
C MET A 367 -11.70 0.63 -15.88
N ILE A 368 -11.29 1.55 -15.00
CA ILE A 368 -9.89 1.91 -14.78
C ILE A 368 -9.56 1.64 -13.32
N GLY A 369 -8.63 0.72 -13.08
CA GLY A 369 -8.13 0.37 -11.75
C GLY A 369 -6.65 0.02 -11.79
N LYS A 370 -6.17 -0.69 -10.77
CA LYS A 370 -4.83 -1.29 -10.76
C LYS A 370 -4.89 -2.79 -10.48
N ALA A 371 -3.81 -3.47 -10.84
CA ALA A 371 -3.61 -4.91 -10.69
C ALA A 371 -4.52 -5.78 -11.56
N GLU A 372 -4.26 -7.08 -11.54
CA GLU A 372 -4.97 -8.11 -12.26
C GLU A 372 -6.45 -8.20 -11.87
N ARG A 373 -7.26 -8.73 -12.79
CA ARG A 373 -8.65 -9.14 -12.53
C ARG A 373 -8.70 -10.66 -12.43
N GLY A 374 -9.66 -11.16 -11.65
CA GLY A 374 -9.95 -12.59 -11.59
C GLY A 374 -10.81 -13.04 -12.77
N PRO A 375 -11.07 -14.36 -12.89
CA PRO A 375 -11.89 -14.93 -13.97
C PRO A 375 -13.24 -14.22 -14.13
N GLN A 376 -13.96 -13.98 -13.04
CA GLN A 376 -15.26 -13.26 -13.05
C GLN A 376 -15.18 -11.83 -13.63
N GLY A 377 -14.01 -11.19 -13.61
CA GLY A 377 -13.84 -9.86 -14.19
C GLY A 377 -13.41 -9.87 -15.66
N ILE A 378 -13.05 -11.03 -16.21
CA ILE A 378 -12.46 -11.23 -17.54
C ILE A 378 -13.41 -12.00 -18.46
N GLU A 379 -13.94 -13.11 -17.95
CA GLU A 379 -14.95 -13.96 -18.59
C GLU A 379 -16.32 -13.32 -18.45
#